data_AF-A0A5J4PKD3-F1
#
_entry.id   AF-A0A5J4PKD3-F1
#
_cell.length_a   1.000
_cell.length_b   1.000
_cell.length_c   1.000
_cell.angle_alpha   90.00
_cell.angle_beta   90.00
_cell.angle_gamma   90.00
#
_symmetry.space_group_name_H-M   'P 1'
#
loop_
_entity.id
_entity.type
_entity.pdbx_description
1 polymer ?
#
loop_
_entity_poly.entity_id
_entity_poly.type
_entity_poly.pdbx_seq_one_letter_code
_entity_poly.pdbx_strand_id
1 'polypeptide(L)'
;MVCFARWGANYMDDFSKHKIVYIEIMTDNPEEGYKFPSFSFDDQGCVLLNTAYMITGNADELKYILSILNSKLGRQLVKYYVTQLQNRQFRMLHQSVINFPIPLISNNKELYAQIAENIQYSKNTDVENQLSKLNKMIYQLYKLNNEEIEFIEIQ
;
A
#
# COMPACT_ATOMS: atom_id res chain seq x y z
N MET A 1 8.74 4.12 30.29
CA MET A 1 8.65 5.51 29.81
C MET A 1 9.98 5.82 29.13
N VAL A 2 10.09 5.56 27.83
CA VAL A 2 11.37 5.73 27.10
C VAL A 2 11.38 7.10 26.45
N CYS A 3 12.42 7.86 26.76
CA CYS A 3 12.54 9.29 26.60
C CYS A 3 12.76 9.71 25.13
N PHE A 4 11.89 10.60 24.65
CA PHE A 4 11.94 11.32 23.38
C PHE A 4 13.03 12.43 23.28
N ALA A 5 14.13 12.37 24.03
CA ALA A 5 14.87 13.59 24.36
C ALA A 5 16.24 13.82 23.67
N ARG A 6 16.73 12.98 22.75
CA ARG A 6 17.99 13.28 22.03
C ARG A 6 18.00 13.04 20.51
N TRP A 7 16.94 12.45 19.95
CA TRP A 7 16.81 12.18 18.51
C TRP A 7 15.55 12.81 17.89
N GLY A 8 14.78 13.58 18.68
CA GLY A 8 13.48 14.11 18.26
C GLY A 8 13.54 15.08 17.08
N ALA A 9 14.66 15.77 16.87
CA ALA A 9 14.78 16.74 15.78
C ALA A 9 14.82 16.08 14.39
N ASN A 10 15.55 14.98 14.20
CA ASN A 10 15.64 14.32 12.89
C ASN A 10 14.34 13.62 12.48
N TYR A 11 13.57 13.09 13.44
CA TYR A 11 12.29 12.45 13.14
C TYR A 11 11.19 13.45 12.76
N MET A 12 11.21 14.67 13.32
CA MET A 12 10.23 15.71 12.96
C MET A 12 10.33 16.12 11.49
N ASP A 13 11.54 16.15 10.93
CA ASP A 13 11.75 16.45 9.52
C ASP A 13 11.20 15.32 8.62
N ASP A 14 11.30 14.05 9.06
CA ASP A 14 10.74 12.92 8.33
C ASP A 14 9.21 12.92 8.29
N PHE A 15 8.54 13.42 9.33
CA PHE A 15 7.09 13.62 9.30
C PHE A 15 6.66 14.69 8.31
N SER A 16 7.56 15.58 7.87
CA SER A 16 7.23 16.60 6.86
C SER A 16 7.43 16.09 5.43
N LYS A 17 8.02 14.90 5.25
CA LYS A 17 8.23 14.28 3.93
C LYS A 17 6.96 13.60 3.43
N HIS A 18 6.88 13.43 2.12
CA HIS A 18 5.92 12.53 1.49
C HIS A 18 6.11 11.12 2.02
N LYS A 19 5.00 10.48 2.39
CA LYS A 19 5.03 9.16 2.99
C LYS A 19 3.80 8.33 2.68
N ILE A 20 3.99 7.02 2.61
CA ILE A 20 2.88 6.07 2.70
C ILE A 20 2.68 5.74 4.17
N VAL A 21 1.44 5.78 4.63
CA VAL A 21 1.03 5.49 6.00
C VAL A 21 0.21 4.20 6.01
N TYR A 22 0.46 3.36 7.02
CA TYR A 22 -0.32 2.16 7.26
C TYR A 22 -0.34 1.80 8.76
N ILE A 23 -1.37 1.08 9.19
CA ILE A 23 -1.54 0.68 10.59
C ILE A 23 -1.00 -0.73 10.84
N GLU A 24 -0.57 -1.00 12.08
CA GLU A 24 0.02 -2.28 12.48
C GLU A 24 -0.94 -3.45 12.31
N ILE A 25 -2.22 -3.28 12.63
CA ILE A 25 -3.22 -4.35 12.55
C ILE A 25 -4.27 -3.93 11.54
N MET A 26 -4.34 -4.69 10.44
CA MET A 26 -5.36 -4.53 9.42
C MET A 26 -6.32 -5.71 9.43
N THR A 27 -7.61 -5.46 9.22
CA THR A 27 -8.63 -6.51 9.17
C THR A 27 -9.17 -6.65 7.77
N ASP A 28 -9.13 -7.85 7.19
CA ASP A 28 -9.81 -8.18 5.94
C ASP A 28 -11.30 -8.42 6.25
N ASN A 29 -12.07 -7.33 6.37
CA ASN A 29 -13.51 -7.38 6.58
C ASN A 29 -14.25 -6.67 5.43
N PRO A 30 -14.78 -7.43 4.44
CA PRO A 30 -15.49 -6.85 3.31
C PRO A 30 -16.89 -6.32 3.66
N GLU A 31 -17.50 -6.76 4.76
CA GLU A 31 -18.87 -6.37 5.14
C GLU A 31 -18.91 -5.15 6.08
N GLU A 32 -17.92 -4.99 6.95
CA GLU A 32 -17.83 -3.86 7.88
C GLU A 32 -16.39 -3.31 7.95
N GLY A 33 -16.19 -2.07 7.49
CA GLY A 33 -14.94 -1.34 7.68
C GLY A 33 -14.41 -0.71 6.40
N TYR A 34 -13.11 -0.83 6.19
CA TYR A 34 -12.37 -0.24 5.08
C TYR A 34 -11.84 -1.33 4.14
N LYS A 35 -11.51 -0.95 2.91
CA LYS A 35 -10.93 -1.89 1.93
C LYS A 35 -9.57 -2.40 2.41
N PHE A 36 -9.38 -3.71 2.38
CA PHE A 36 -8.13 -4.37 2.75
C PHE A 36 -7.27 -4.70 1.51
N PRO A 37 -5.95 -4.44 1.53
CA PRO A 37 -5.21 -3.69 2.54
C PRO A 37 -5.43 -2.17 2.39
N SER A 38 -5.20 -1.41 3.47
CA SER A 38 -5.41 0.04 3.50
C SER A 38 -4.10 0.78 3.70
N PHE A 39 -3.48 1.15 2.58
CA PHE A 39 -2.34 2.05 2.55
C PHE A 39 -2.80 3.42 2.04
N SER A 40 -2.27 4.48 2.65
CA SER A 40 -2.62 5.86 2.29
C SER A 40 -1.37 6.69 1.99
N PHE A 41 -1.44 7.55 0.97
CA PHE A 41 -0.42 8.57 0.76
C PHE A 41 -0.70 9.77 1.66
N ASP A 42 0.33 10.29 2.33
CA ASP A 42 0.30 11.52 3.09
C ASP A 42 1.33 12.52 2.54
N ASP A 43 0.83 13.70 2.19
CA ASP A 43 1.60 14.89 1.81
C ASP A 43 1.35 16.09 2.75
N GLN A 44 0.50 15.93 3.77
CA GLN A 44 0.09 17.01 4.70
C GLN A 44 0.93 17.07 5.98
N GLY A 45 1.92 16.19 6.10
CA GLY A 45 2.81 16.19 7.27
C GLY A 45 2.19 15.55 8.51
N CYS A 46 1.31 14.55 8.34
CA CYS A 46 0.60 13.94 9.45
C CYS A 46 1.57 13.24 10.42
N VAL A 47 1.32 13.40 11.72
CA VAL A 47 2.07 12.73 12.79
C VAL A 47 1.41 11.39 13.09
N LEU A 48 2.23 10.35 13.24
CA LEU A 48 1.78 8.99 13.44
C LEU A 48 1.79 8.59 14.91
N LEU A 49 0.79 7.80 15.30
CA LEU A 49 0.76 7.12 16.59
C LEU A 49 1.67 5.89 16.55
N ASN A 50 2.02 5.35 17.73
CA ASN A 50 2.89 4.18 17.85
C ASN A 50 2.35 2.91 17.16
N THR A 51 1.06 2.88 16.81
CA THR A 51 0.40 1.76 16.12
C THR A 51 0.34 1.96 14.59
N ALA A 52 1.01 2.98 14.06
CA ALA A 52 1.10 3.28 12.64
C ALA A 52 2.56 3.39 12.20
N TYR A 53 2.81 3.00 10.96
CA TYR A 53 4.11 3.00 10.32
C TYR A 53 4.08 3.91 9.09
N MET A 54 5.26 4.39 8.69
CA MET A 54 5.46 5.14 7.46
C MET A 54 6.58 4.61 6.60
N ILE A 55 6.41 4.78 5.29
CA ILE A 55 7.44 4.61 4.27
C ILE A 55 7.68 5.98 3.65
N THR A 56 8.87 6.54 3.82
CA THR A 56 9.28 7.82 3.23
C THR A 56 10.07 7.59 1.95
N GLY A 57 10.01 8.55 1.01
CA GLY A 57 10.67 8.43 -0.28
C GLY A 57 10.24 9.51 -1.27
N ASN A 58 10.65 9.35 -2.52
CA ASN A 58 10.22 10.24 -3.60
C ASN A 58 8.72 10.06 -3.88
N ALA A 59 8.00 11.15 -4.13
CA ALA A 59 6.54 11.11 -4.30
C ALA A 59 6.09 10.14 -5.42
N ASP A 60 6.76 10.15 -6.57
CA ASP A 60 6.39 9.28 -7.70
C ASP A 60 6.62 7.81 -7.40
N GLU A 61 7.68 7.49 -6.64
CA GLU A 61 8.00 6.12 -6.23
C GLU A 61 7.01 5.63 -5.18
N LEU A 62 6.65 6.48 -4.23
CA LEU A 62 5.64 6.18 -3.22
C LEU A 62 4.27 5.96 -3.85
N LYS A 63 3.84 6.83 -4.78
CA LYS A 63 2.56 6.66 -5.50
C LYS A 63 2.55 5.38 -6.33
N TYR A 64 3.67 5.04 -6.97
CA TYR A 64 3.82 3.76 -7.66
C TYR A 64 3.71 2.56 -6.70
N ILE A 65 4.47 2.55 -5.60
CA ILE A 65 4.41 1.51 -4.58
C ILE A 65 2.98 1.36 -4.04
N LEU A 66 2.34 2.49 -3.73
CA LEU A 66 0.97 2.54 -3.23
C LEU A 66 -0.03 1.90 -4.20
N SER A 67 0.13 2.15 -5.50
CA SER A 67 -0.71 1.55 -6.54
C SER A 67 -0.64 0.02 -6.56
N ILE A 68 0.54 -0.55 -6.29
CA ILE A 68 0.74 -2.00 -6.19
C ILE A 68 0.15 -2.53 -4.89
N LEU A 69 0.43 -1.88 -3.76
CA LEU A 69 -0.01 -2.34 -2.45
C LEU A 69 -1.54 -2.39 -2.31
N ASN A 70 -2.25 -1.41 -2.89
CA ASN A 70 -3.71 -1.35 -2.88
C ASN A 70 -4.37 -2.14 -4.04
N SER A 71 -3.61 -2.86 -4.86
CA SER A 71 -4.12 -3.71 -5.94
C SER A 71 -4.60 -5.08 -5.44
N LYS A 72 -5.27 -5.86 -6.30
CA LYS A 72 -5.64 -7.24 -5.99
C LYS A 72 -4.42 -8.12 -5.71
N LEU A 73 -3.34 -7.93 -6.46
CA LEU A 73 -2.08 -8.63 -6.19
C LEU A 73 -1.48 -8.17 -4.86
N GLY A 74 -1.52 -6.87 -4.56
CA GLY A 74 -1.06 -6.33 -3.27
C GLY A 74 -1.77 -6.94 -2.07
N ARG A 75 -3.09 -7.15 -2.18
CA ARG A 75 -3.88 -7.89 -1.17
C ARG A 75 -3.35 -9.30 -0.95
N GLN A 76 -2.97 -10.00 -2.01
CA GLN A 76 -2.37 -11.33 -1.90
C GLN A 76 -0.97 -11.28 -1.28
N LEU A 77 -0.14 -10.31 -1.66
CA LEU A 77 1.19 -10.12 -1.05
C LEU A 77 1.08 -9.93 0.47
N VAL A 78 0.13 -9.12 0.92
CA VAL A 78 -0.11 -8.95 2.36
C VAL A 78 -0.48 -10.29 3.02
N LYS A 79 -1.39 -11.06 2.41
CA LYS A 79 -1.79 -12.37 2.96
C LYS A 79 -0.63 -13.38 3.02
N TYR A 80 0.30 -13.34 2.08
CA TYR A 80 1.42 -14.29 2.02
C TYR A 80 2.61 -13.91 2.91
N TYR A 81 2.95 -12.63 2.98
CA TYR A 81 4.18 -12.17 3.62
C TYR A 81 3.97 -11.70 5.06
N VAL A 82 2.71 -11.43 5.45
CA VAL A 82 2.40 -10.86 6.76
C VAL A 82 1.79 -11.94 7.65
N THR A 83 2.17 -11.92 8.93
CA THR A 83 1.62 -12.83 9.92
C THR A 83 0.13 -12.56 10.12
N GLN A 84 -0.69 -13.56 9.81
CA GLN A 84 -2.09 -13.59 10.21
C GLN A 84 -2.18 -13.87 11.71
N LEU A 85 -2.97 -13.05 12.41
CA LEU A 85 -3.31 -13.25 13.82
C LEU A 85 -4.55 -14.17 13.90
N GLN A 86 -5.61 -13.76 14.60
CA GLN A 86 -6.87 -14.50 14.70
C GLN A 86 -7.90 -14.01 13.67
N ASN A 87 -8.73 -14.94 13.17
CA ASN A 87 -9.76 -14.73 12.15
C ASN A 87 -9.24 -14.13 10.85
N ARG A 88 -9.30 -12.80 10.69
CA ARG A 88 -9.00 -12.04 9.46
C ARG A 88 -8.10 -10.83 9.72
N GLN A 89 -7.34 -10.85 10.81
CA GLN A 89 -6.43 -9.77 11.19
C GLN A 89 -5.00 -10.08 10.75
N PHE A 90 -4.33 -9.10 10.16
CA PHE A 90 -2.97 -9.19 9.64
C PHE A 90 -2.08 -8.16 10.34
N ARG A 91 -0.92 -8.59 10.84
CA ARG A 91 0.01 -7.76 11.60
C ARG A 91 1.15 -7.21 10.75
N MET A 92 0.98 -6.01 10.23
CA MET A 92 1.88 -5.27 9.35
C MET A 92 3.12 -4.72 10.06
N LEU A 93 4.02 -5.61 10.49
CA LEU A 93 5.31 -5.18 11.06
C LEU A 93 6.28 -4.76 9.96
N HIS A 94 7.14 -3.76 10.25
CA HIS A 94 8.18 -3.29 9.32
C HIS A 94 9.01 -4.44 8.72
N GLN A 95 9.40 -5.41 9.56
CA GLN A 95 10.18 -6.58 9.15
C GLN A 95 9.50 -7.47 8.11
N SER A 96 8.16 -7.45 8.02
CA SER A 96 7.41 -8.21 7.01
C SER A 96 7.22 -7.37 5.75
N VAL A 97 6.91 -6.08 5.91
CA VAL A 97 6.64 -5.16 4.79
C VAL A 97 7.89 -4.93 3.92
N ILE A 98 9.08 -4.89 4.52
CA ILE A 98 10.34 -4.73 3.76
C ILE A 98 10.63 -5.90 2.81
N ASN A 99 10.02 -7.07 3.05
CA ASN A 99 10.23 -8.26 2.23
C ASN A 99 9.26 -8.35 1.04
N PHE A 100 8.36 -7.38 0.87
CA PHE A 100 7.42 -7.42 -0.25
C PHE A 100 8.17 -7.31 -1.58
N PRO A 101 7.93 -8.22 -2.53
CA PRO A 101 8.59 -8.18 -3.83
C PRO A 101 7.95 -7.08 -4.67
N ILE A 102 8.52 -5.88 -4.66
CA ILE A 102 8.07 -4.75 -5.49
C ILE A 102 9.07 -4.54 -6.64
N PRO A 103 8.66 -4.78 -7.90
CA PRO A 103 9.52 -4.57 -9.07
C PRO A 103 9.95 -3.11 -9.18
N LEU A 104 11.25 -2.91 -9.33
CA LEU A 104 11.82 -1.61 -9.66
C LEU A 104 11.66 -1.37 -11.17
N ILE A 105 10.84 -0.40 -11.53
CA ILE A 105 10.70 0.07 -12.91
C ILE A 105 11.39 1.43 -13.06
N SER A 106 12.10 1.63 -14.17
CA SER A 106 12.66 2.94 -14.52
C SER A 106 11.68 3.80 -15.32
N ASN A 107 10.79 3.17 -16.10
CA ASN A 107 9.83 3.82 -17.00
C ASN A 107 8.39 3.50 -16.58
N ASN A 108 7.44 4.39 -16.91
CA ASN A 108 5.99 4.27 -16.66
C ASN A 108 5.51 4.44 -15.20
N LYS A 109 6.37 4.81 -14.24
CA LYS A 109 5.95 5.14 -12.84
C LYS A 109 4.79 6.14 -12.80
N GLU A 110 4.88 7.18 -13.62
CA GLU A 110 3.87 8.24 -13.73
C GLU A 110 2.51 7.71 -14.15
N LEU A 111 2.44 6.69 -15.01
CA LEU A 111 1.17 6.13 -15.47
C LEU A 111 0.45 5.38 -14.34
N TYR A 112 1.18 4.61 -13.53
CA TYR A 112 0.63 3.95 -12.34
C TYR A 112 0.17 4.98 -11.30
N ALA A 113 0.98 6.01 -11.06
CA ALA A 113 0.65 7.09 -10.15
C ALA A 113 -0.61 7.86 -10.59
N GLN A 114 -0.72 8.22 -11.87
CA GLN A 114 -1.90 8.89 -12.43
C GLN A 114 -3.17 8.06 -12.29
N ILE A 115 -3.10 6.75 -12.56
CA ILE A 115 -4.28 5.87 -12.39
C ILE A 115 -4.66 5.79 -10.91
N ALA A 116 -3.68 5.68 -10.00
CA ALA A 116 -3.94 5.64 -8.55
C ALA A 116 -4.58 6.94 -8.04
N GLU A 117 -4.10 8.09 -8.50
CA GLU A 117 -4.70 9.40 -8.18
C GLU A 117 -6.13 9.50 -8.73
N ASN A 118 -6.35 9.07 -9.98
CA ASN A 118 -7.69 9.05 -10.56
C ASN A 118 -8.64 8.19 -9.72
N ILE A 119 -8.20 7.04 -9.23
CA ILE A 119 -9.00 6.18 -8.33
C ILE A 119 -9.31 6.89 -7.01
N GLN A 120 -8.35 7.64 -6.45
CA GLN A 120 -8.51 8.32 -5.17
C GLN A 120 -9.44 9.54 -5.24
N TYR A 121 -9.37 10.32 -6.31
CA TYR A 121 -10.13 11.57 -6.46
C TYR A 121 -11.41 11.44 -7.28
N SER A 122 -11.59 10.38 -8.07
CA SER A 122 -12.81 10.20 -8.85
C SER A 122 -14.00 9.76 -7.97
N LYS A 123 -15.12 10.49 -8.10
CA LYS A 123 -16.38 10.23 -7.39
C LYS A 123 -17.39 9.40 -8.21
N ASN A 124 -16.98 8.90 -9.38
CA ASN A 124 -17.87 8.35 -10.40
C ASN A 124 -17.68 6.84 -10.62
N THR A 125 -18.60 6.25 -11.37
CA THR A 125 -18.72 4.83 -11.75
C THR A 125 -17.51 4.23 -12.49
N ASP A 126 -16.56 5.04 -12.96
CA ASP A 126 -15.39 4.57 -13.73
C ASP A 126 -14.24 4.01 -12.86
N VAL A 127 -14.35 4.08 -11.53
CA VAL A 127 -13.33 3.57 -10.59
C VAL A 127 -13.04 2.09 -10.82
N GLU A 128 -14.06 1.27 -11.06
CA GLU A 128 -13.88 -0.16 -11.29
C GLU A 128 -13.10 -0.46 -12.59
N ASN A 129 -13.35 0.30 -13.66
CA ASN A 129 -12.60 0.15 -14.91
C ASN A 129 -11.14 0.55 -14.74
N GLN A 130 -10.87 1.65 -14.04
CA GLN A 130 -9.50 2.09 -13.75
C GLN A 130 -8.78 1.06 -12.87
N LEU A 131 -9.45 0.49 -11.87
CA LEU A 131 -8.90 -0.59 -11.03
C LEU A 131 -8.61 -1.85 -11.86
N SER A 132 -9.51 -2.26 -12.74
CA SER A 132 -9.28 -3.40 -13.63
C SER A 132 -8.08 -3.18 -14.55
N LYS A 133 -7.97 -1.97 -15.12
CA LYS A 133 -6.82 -1.57 -15.94
C LYS A 133 -5.52 -1.61 -15.15
N LEU A 134 -5.52 -1.06 -13.92
CA LEU A 134 -4.37 -1.08 -13.02
C LEU A 134 -3.94 -2.52 -12.70
N ASN A 135 -4.88 -3.38 -12.32
CA ASN A 135 -4.60 -4.79 -12.00
C ASN A 135 -3.97 -5.51 -13.21
N LYS A 136 -4.51 -5.34 -14.42
CA LYS A 136 -3.93 -5.93 -15.64
C LYS A 136 -2.49 -5.48 -15.88
N MET A 137 -2.21 -4.19 -15.69
CA MET A 137 -0.85 -3.66 -15.82
C MET A 137 0.10 -4.23 -14.76
N ILE A 138 -0.39 -4.46 -13.55
CA ILE A 138 0.38 -5.08 -12.47
C ILE A 138 0.65 -6.56 -12.78
N TYR A 139 -0.35 -7.30 -13.26
CA TYR A 139 -0.15 -8.72 -13.62
C TYR A 139 0.91 -8.88 -14.72
N GLN A 140 0.90 -7.97 -15.72
CA GLN A 140 1.94 -7.94 -16.76
C GLN A 140 3.32 -7.59 -16.20
N LEU A 141 3.38 -6.67 -15.24
CA LEU A 141 4.63 -6.27 -14.58
C LEU A 141 5.28 -7.46 -13.85
N TYR A 142 4.48 -8.28 -13.17
CA TYR A 142 4.94 -9.47 -12.46
C TYR A 142 5.06 -10.71 -13.36
N LYS A 143 4.70 -10.61 -14.64
CA LYS A 143 4.69 -11.71 -15.62
C LYS A 143 3.89 -12.92 -15.13
N LEU A 144 2.74 -12.66 -14.50
CA LEU A 144 1.86 -13.70 -14.00
C LEU A 144 1.22 -14.48 -15.15
N ASN A 145 1.04 -15.78 -14.96
CA ASN A 145 0.33 -16.62 -15.91
C ASN A 145 -1.20 -16.51 -15.71
N ASN A 146 -1.98 -17.06 -16.65
CA ASN A 146 -3.44 -16.94 -16.60
C ASN A 146 -4.05 -17.66 -15.38
N GLU A 147 -3.46 -18.77 -14.93
CA GLU A 147 -3.93 -19.54 -13.77
C GLU A 147 -3.75 -18.75 -12.47
N GLU A 148 -2.60 -18.09 -12.30
CA GLU A 148 -2.29 -17.20 -11.18
C GLU A 148 -3.22 -16.00 -11.15
N ILE A 149 -3.49 -15.39 -12.32
CA ILE A 149 -4.41 -14.27 -12.43
C ILE A 149 -5.83 -14.69 -12.02
N GLU A 150 -6.30 -15.84 -12.52
CA GLU A 150 -7.61 -16.37 -12.16
C GLU A 150 -7.71 -16.64 -10.65
N PHE A 151 -6.67 -17.23 -10.06
CA PHE A 151 -6.59 -17.46 -8.62
C PHE A 151 -6.68 -16.15 -7.80
N ILE A 152 -6.01 -15.08 -8.25
CA ILE A 152 -6.05 -13.76 -7.59
C ILE A 152 -7.44 -13.13 -7.71
N GLU A 153 -8.11 -13.27 -8.84
CA GLU A 153 -9.41 -12.65 -9.10
C GLU A 153 -10.56 -13.33 -8.33
N ILE A 154 -10.42 -14.62 -8.00
CA ILE A 154 -11.42 -15.41 -7.26
C ILE A 154 -11.46 -15.07 -5.74
N GLN A 155 -10.36 -14.54 -5.18
CA GLN A 155 -10.22 -14.24 -3.74
C GLN A 155 -10.64 -12.81 -3.32
#